data_AF-A0A962IPY4-F1
#
_entry.id   AF-A0A962IPY4-F1
#
_cell.length_a   1.000
_cell.length_b   1.000
_cell.length_c   1.000
_cell.angle_alpha   90.00
_cell.angle_beta   90.00
_cell.angle_gamma   90.00
#
_symmetry.space_group_name_H-M   'P 1'
#
loop_
_entity.id
_entity.type
_entity.pdbx_description
1 polymer ?
#
loop_
_entity_poly.entity_id
_entity_poly.type
_entity_poly.pdbx_seq_one_letter_code
_entity_poly.pdbx_strand_id
1 'polypeptide(L)'
;DHALAGCRLKNHKKIHTFGANSLQMLLQMVDNDLGVTLIPDMAVAAGVLKGTNIVTRRLPVERYYRDIGFAWRKGTSREKLLCDIMDQLPVPEISVA
;
A
#
# COMPACT_ATOMS: atom_id res chain seq x y z
N ASP A 1 -10.16 -12.59 0.72
CA ASP A 1 -11.57 -13.00 0.91
C ASP A 1 -12.41 -12.19 1.90
N HIS A 2 -11.89 -11.71 3.04
CA HIS A 2 -12.70 -10.95 4.02
C HIS A 2 -13.34 -9.65 3.47
N ALA A 3 -12.65 -8.90 2.61
CA ALA A 3 -13.19 -7.64 2.07
C ALA A 3 -14.40 -7.85 1.15
N LEU A 4 -14.38 -8.90 0.32
CA LEU A 4 -15.46 -9.20 -0.64
C LEU A 4 -16.74 -9.69 0.07
N ALA A 5 -16.59 -10.39 1.20
CA ALA A 5 -17.71 -10.85 2.00
C ALA A 5 -18.52 -9.67 2.60
N GLY A 6 -17.86 -8.56 2.94
CA GLY A 6 -18.52 -7.35 3.45
C GLY A 6 -19.32 -6.57 2.40
N CYS A 7 -18.93 -6.66 1.12
CA CYS A 7 -19.51 -5.85 0.04
C CYS A 7 -20.85 -6.37 -0.53
N ARG A 8 -21.38 -7.50 -0.04
CA ARG A 8 -22.64 -8.14 -0.53
C ARG A 8 -22.74 -8.22 -2.07
N LEU A 9 -21.61 -8.45 -2.75
CA LEU A 9 -21.56 -8.52 -4.20
C LEU A 9 -22.30 -9.78 -4.69
N LYS A 10 -23.36 -9.60 -5.49
CA LYS A 10 -24.25 -10.67 -5.94
C LYS A 10 -23.57 -11.77 -6.79
N ASN A 11 -22.30 -11.63 -7.18
CA ASN A 11 -21.56 -12.61 -7.98
C ASN A 11 -20.03 -12.58 -7.73
N HIS A 12 -19.59 -12.70 -6.47
CA HIS A 12 -18.15 -12.69 -6.13
C HIS A 12 -17.32 -13.82 -6.80
N LYS A 13 -17.95 -14.93 -7.23
CA LYS A 13 -17.29 -16.02 -7.97
C LYS A 13 -16.69 -15.61 -9.33
N LYS A 14 -17.09 -14.46 -9.89
CA LYS A 14 -16.52 -13.90 -11.14
C LYS A 14 -15.33 -12.96 -10.88
N ILE A 15 -14.98 -12.71 -9.62
CA ILE A 15 -13.88 -11.83 -9.27
C ILE A 15 -12.62 -12.69 -9.15
N HIS A 16 -11.82 -12.70 -10.21
CA HIS A 16 -10.48 -13.30 -10.15
C HIS A 16 -9.59 -12.36 -9.34
N THR A 17 -9.38 -12.69 -8.06
CA THR A 17 -8.35 -12.03 -7.25
C THR A 17 -7.00 -12.58 -7.64
N PHE A 18 -6.25 -11.79 -8.41
CA PHE A 18 -4.85 -12.05 -8.67
C PHE A 18 -4.01 -11.55 -7.49
N GLY A 19 -3.26 -12.46 -6.88
CA GLY A 19 -2.29 -12.13 -5.85
C GLY A 19 -0.91 -11.89 -6.48
N ALA A 20 -0.22 -10.85 -6.04
CA ALA A 20 1.18 -10.63 -6.34
C ALA A 20 1.96 -10.48 -5.02
N ASN A 21 3.12 -11.13 -4.93
CA ASN A 21 3.99 -11.06 -3.74
C ASN A 21 4.93 -9.84 -3.77
N SER A 22 4.79 -8.97 -4.77
CA SER A 22 5.60 -7.79 -5.00
C SER A 22 4.74 -6.69 -5.59
N LEU A 23 4.96 -5.45 -5.12
CA LEU A 23 4.32 -4.26 -5.66
C LEU A 23 4.64 -4.10 -7.16
N GLN A 24 5.88 -4.37 -7.57
CA GLN A 24 6.30 -4.27 -8.96
C GLN A 24 5.50 -5.22 -9.84
N MET A 25 5.39 -6.49 -9.45
CA MET A 25 4.58 -7.46 -10.19
C MET A 25 3.12 -7.03 -10.26
N LEU A 26 2.56 -6.56 -9.14
CA LEU A 26 1.18 -6.06 -9.10
C LEU A 26 0.95 -4.90 -10.08
N LEU A 27 1.89 -3.95 -10.16
CA LEU A 27 1.81 -2.84 -11.10
C LEU A 27 1.93 -3.30 -12.54
N GLN A 28 2.82 -4.25 -12.84
CA GLN A 28 2.92 -4.82 -14.18
C GLN A 28 1.61 -5.48 -14.63
N MET A 29 0.89 -6.14 -13.72
CA MET A 29 -0.42 -6.72 -14.04
C MET A 29 -1.43 -5.63 -14.43
N VAL A 30 -1.51 -4.56 -13.64
CA VAL A 30 -2.42 -3.44 -13.94
C VAL A 30 -2.04 -2.73 -15.24
N ASP A 31 -0.75 -2.53 -15.51
CA ASP A 31 -0.27 -1.90 -16.75
C ASP A 31 -0.56 -2.74 -18.00
N ASN A 32 -0.72 -4.07 -17.84
CA ASN A 32 -1.13 -5.00 -18.89
C ASN A 32 -2.65 -5.29 -18.85
N ASP A 33 -3.45 -4.33 -18.38
CA ASP A 33 -4.91 -4.38 -18.34
C ASP A 33 -5.52 -5.50 -17.47
N LEU A 34 -4.74 -6.09 -16.54
CA LEU A 34 -5.24 -7.07 -15.57
C LEU A 34 -5.84 -6.39 -14.35
N GLY A 35 -6.92 -5.66 -14.58
CA GLY A 35 -7.79 -5.10 -13.54
C GLY A 35 -7.27 -3.80 -12.92
N VAL A 36 -7.70 -3.54 -11.68
CA VAL A 36 -7.37 -2.33 -10.91
C VAL A 36 -6.92 -2.72 -9.51
N THR A 37 -6.09 -1.89 -8.89
CA THR A 37 -5.58 -2.14 -7.54
C THR A 37 -5.51 -0.89 -6.69
N LEU A 38 -5.32 -1.07 -5.39
CA LEU A 38 -5.00 -0.02 -4.45
C LEU A 38 -3.48 0.02 -4.25
N ILE A 39 -2.90 1.22 -4.31
CA ILE A 39 -1.48 1.45 -4.04
C ILE A 39 -1.33 2.53 -2.97
N PRO A 40 -0.30 2.45 -2.12
CA PRO A 40 -0.05 3.49 -1.13
C PRO A 40 0.52 4.74 -1.79
N ASP A 41 0.15 5.91 -1.26
CA ASP A 41 0.62 7.21 -1.76
C ASP A 41 2.14 7.31 -1.81
N MET A 42 2.85 6.74 -0.83
CA MET A 42 4.32 6.73 -0.79
C MET A 42 4.94 6.06 -2.03
N ALA A 43 4.27 5.08 -2.63
CA ALA A 43 4.76 4.43 -3.83
C ALA A 43 4.62 5.36 -5.05
N VAL A 44 3.50 6.09 -5.14
CA VAL A 44 3.31 7.13 -6.16
C VAL A 44 4.38 8.21 -6.01
N ALA A 45 4.62 8.69 -4.79
CA ALA A 45 5.65 9.70 -4.49
C ALA A 45 7.07 9.20 -4.83
N ALA A 46 7.37 7.93 -4.58
CA ALA A 46 8.64 7.30 -4.97
C ALA A 46 8.80 7.13 -6.51
N GLY A 47 7.76 7.43 -7.29
CA GLY A 47 7.82 7.37 -8.75
C GLY A 47 7.74 5.97 -9.33
N VAL A 48 7.16 5.01 -8.61
CA VAL A 48 7.06 3.60 -9.09
C VAL A 48 6.20 3.45 -10.35
N LEU A 49 5.41 4.47 -10.70
CA LEU A 49 4.56 4.51 -11.89
C LEU A 49 5.25 5.17 -13.10
N LYS A 50 6.51 5.62 -12.96
CA LYS A 50 7.23 6.22 -14.08
C LYS A 50 7.37 5.21 -15.22
N GLY A 51 6.93 5.59 -16.41
CA GLY A 51 7.00 4.75 -17.61
C GLY A 51 5.87 3.74 -17.75
N THR A 52 4.86 3.74 -16.88
CA THR A 52 3.63 2.96 -17.05
C THR A 52 2.51 3.84 -17.63
N ASN A 53 1.46 3.22 -18.15
CA ASN A 53 0.25 3.90 -18.61
C ASN A 53 -0.83 3.98 -17.52
N ILE A 54 -0.47 3.67 -16.27
CA ILE A 54 -1.39 3.57 -15.15
C ILE A 54 -1.82 4.97 -14.71
N VAL A 55 -3.13 5.21 -14.77
CA VAL A 55 -3.76 6.40 -14.18
C VAL A 55 -4.18 6.13 -12.73
N THR A 56 -4.00 7.12 -11.85
CA THR A 56 -4.36 7.00 -10.44
C THR A 56 -5.50 7.96 -10.08
N ARG A 57 -6.30 7.57 -9.08
CA ARG A 57 -7.29 8.43 -8.44
C ARG A 57 -7.12 8.34 -6.93
N ARG A 58 -6.98 9.49 -6.27
CA ARG A 58 -6.85 9.58 -4.82
C ARG A 58 -8.15 9.17 -4.14
N LEU A 59 -8.04 8.36 -3.08
CA LEU A 59 -9.18 8.03 -2.22
C LEU A 59 -9.30 9.06 -1.08
N PRO A 60 -10.51 9.28 -0.53
CA PRO A 60 -10.70 10.16 0.63
C PRO A 60 -9.89 9.68 1.84
N VAL A 61 -8.91 10.48 2.26
CA VAL A 61 -7.90 10.09 3.26
C VAL A 61 -8.51 9.90 4.65
N GLU A 62 -9.59 10.62 4.96
CA GLU A 62 -10.31 10.55 6.25
C GLU A 62 -10.87 9.14 6.52
N ARG A 63 -11.04 8.34 5.46
CA ARG A 63 -11.62 6.99 5.54
C ARG A 63 -10.69 5.89 5.07
N TYR A 64 -9.71 6.20 4.23
CA TYR A 64 -8.85 5.21 3.58
C TYR A 64 -7.37 5.57 3.75
N TYR A 65 -6.83 5.20 4.90
CA TYR A 65 -5.41 5.33 5.20
C TYR A 65 -4.88 4.07 5.89
N ARG A 66 -3.55 4.00 5.99
CA ARG A 66 -2.82 2.96 6.71
C ARG A 66 -1.68 3.63 7.45
N ASP A 67 -1.49 3.26 8.71
CA ASP A 67 -0.32 3.66 9.48
C ASP A 67 0.83 2.69 9.22
N ILE A 68 2.05 3.23 9.12
CA ILE A 68 3.28 2.46 9.06
C ILE A 68 3.88 2.47 10.46
N GLY A 69 3.95 1.30 11.07
CA GLY A 69 4.51 1.12 12.41
C GLY A 69 5.89 0.47 12.37
N PHE A 70 6.73 0.86 13.31
CA PHE A 70 7.94 0.13 13.67
C PHE A 70 7.64 -0.79 14.85
N ALA A 71 8.12 -2.03 14.79
CA ALA A 71 7.92 -2.99 15.84
C ALA A 71 9.19 -3.81 16.08
N TRP A 72 9.48 -4.05 17.35
CA TRP A 72 10.55 -4.95 17.79
C TRP A 72 10.12 -5.71 19.04
N ARG A 73 10.82 -6.81 19.33
CA ARG A 73 10.55 -7.62 20.52
C ARG A 73 10.99 -6.85 21.77
N LYS A 74 10.14 -6.83 22.80
CA LYS A 74 10.49 -6.29 24.13
C LYS A 74 11.77 -6.95 24.66
N GLY A 75 12.68 -6.14 25.20
CA GLY A 75 13.97 -6.59 25.73
C GLY A 75 15.01 -6.95 24.65
N THR A 76 14.89 -6.40 23.45
CA THR A 76 15.97 -6.48 22.45
C THR A 76 17.20 -5.72 22.94
N SER A 77 18.39 -6.30 22.81
CA SER A 77 19.66 -5.62 23.15
C SER A 77 19.97 -4.44 22.23
N ARG A 78 19.24 -4.30 21.11
CA ARG A 78 19.42 -3.25 20.11
C ARG A 78 18.45 -2.07 20.29
N GLU A 79 17.72 -2.01 21.39
CA GLU A 79 16.66 -0.99 21.60
C GLU A 79 17.17 0.42 21.34
N LYS A 80 18.32 0.78 21.92
CA LYS A 80 18.94 2.08 21.69
C LYS A 80 19.19 2.36 20.20
N LEU A 81 19.78 1.42 19.48
CA LEU A 81 20.04 1.57 18.04
C LEU A 81 18.73 1.71 17.24
N LEU A 82 17.70 0.95 17.60
CA LEU A 82 16.40 1.01 16.91
C LEU A 82 15.70 2.35 17.14
N CYS A 83 15.78 2.91 18.35
CA CYS A 83 15.35 4.28 18.64
C CYS A 83 16.16 5.30 17.86
N ASP A 84 17.50 5.19 17.87
CA ASP A 84 18.39 6.09 17.14
C ASP A 84 18.07 6.08 15.62
N ILE A 85 17.73 4.93 15.03
CA ILE A 85 17.28 4.84 13.63
C ILE A 85 15.91 5.51 13.43
N MET A 86 14.96 5.28 14.34
CA MET A 86 13.61 5.84 14.24
C MET A 86 13.63 7.37 14.28
N ASP A 87 14.50 7.96 15.11
CA ASP A 87 14.65 9.42 15.23
C ASP A 87 15.21 10.08 13.96
N GLN A 88 15.85 9.30 13.07
CA GLN A 88 16.39 9.80 11.80
C GLN A 88 15.39 9.71 10.65
N LEU A 89 14.24 9.04 10.84
CA LEU A 89 13.26 8.87 9.78
C LEU A 89 12.46 10.15 9.60
N PRO A 90 12.29 10.63 8.36
CA PRO A 90 11.46 11.79 8.10
C PRO A 90 10.01 11.48 8.48
N VAL A 91 9.33 12.44 9.12
CA VAL A 91 7.88 12.39 9.27
C VAL A 91 7.29 12.47 7.86
N PRO A 92 6.49 11.50 7.41
CA PRO A 92 5.91 11.55 6.08
C PRO A 92 5.02 12.80 6.00
N GLU A 93 5.27 13.67 5.02
CA GLU A 93 4.31 14.71 4.63
C GLU A 93 3.08 14.03 4.05
N ILE A 94 2.08 13.78 4.89
CA ILE A 94 0.77 13.35 4.41
C ILE A 94 0.15 14.60 3.78
N SER A 95 0.25 14.71 2.45
CA SER A 95 -0.40 15.79 1.71
C SER A 95 -1.92 15.65 1.88
N VAL A 96 -2.47 16.48 2.77
CA VAL A 96 -3.90 16.70 2.93
C VAL A 96 -4.27 17.82 1.95
N ALA A 97 -4.51 17.44 0.70
CA ALA A 97 -5.09 18.29 -0.33
C ALA A 97 -6.19 17.51 -1.05
#